data_AF-A0A6G4WEB6-F1
#
_entry.id   AF-A0A6G4WEB6-F1
#
_cell.length_a   1.000
_cell.length_b   1.000
_cell.length_c   1.000
_cell.angle_alpha   90.00
_cell.angle_beta   90.00
_cell.angle_gamma   90.00
#
_symmetry.space_group_name_H-M   'P 1'
#
loop_
_entity.id
_entity.type
_entity.pdbx_description
1 polymer ?
#
loop_
_entity_poly.entity_id
_entity_poly.type
_entity_poly.pdbx_seq_one_letter_code
_entity_poly.pdbx_strand_id
1 'polypeptide(L)'
;MGSLSPAGTGDGSKRVASVDSLRCFAMTAVVAQHCGLMPFGWTGVWLFFVISGFVVTLAVIGRPPDQPPLERLRGFFRRRALRIVPVYYAYVGIGVLVCFATGASVDLFDVLSLLGFFHNVAMGLGRGEFSDFPVGHLWTISVEMQFYLVYGTVLVLASRRTVIAILFVTLVATPLLRFAVSTEFANIGLDSEASAYLIYSGSFLHTDSFAMGALLAFASHYGRLHKLARPLAWAGAVMMIAYATTYTWVNYSVVHAQGIDIVKNVVSGVLWGHYREVFMYTALAVASGGLVALAATGDRSVSWLLKSRLFRRIGEISYGAYIVHALAINAAAFLLSRVADLSGQPIVRRLVIFVLSYAITVTVAELSFRYFESRFSGKRKPRLGETQPIGIG
;
A
#
# COMPACT_ATOMS: atom_id res chain seq x y z
N MET A 1 31.59 -29.78 18.88
CA MET A 1 31.44 -28.37 18.44
C MET A 1 30.93 -28.37 17.01
N GLY A 2 29.60 -28.38 16.84
CA GLY A 2 28.97 -28.37 15.51
C GLY A 2 28.81 -26.95 15.01
N SER A 3 29.55 -26.60 13.96
CA SER A 3 29.44 -25.33 13.25
C SER A 3 28.04 -25.21 12.61
N LEU A 4 27.24 -24.28 13.11
CA LEU A 4 26.01 -23.86 12.45
C LEU A 4 26.36 -23.20 11.11
N SER A 5 26.09 -23.91 10.02
CA SER A 5 26.14 -23.36 8.66
C SER A 5 25.17 -22.17 8.55
N PRO A 6 25.57 -21.04 7.94
CA PRO A 6 24.70 -19.88 7.80
C PRO A 6 23.56 -20.24 6.84
N ALA A 7 22.33 -20.22 7.36
CA ALA A 7 21.12 -20.45 6.58
C ALA A 7 21.01 -19.43 5.42
N GLY A 8 21.41 -19.89 4.23
CA GLY A 8 20.86 -19.61 2.90
C GLY A 8 20.40 -18.19 2.59
N THR A 9 21.28 -17.42 1.95
CA THR A 9 20.92 -16.20 1.17
C THR A 9 19.88 -16.45 0.07
N GLY A 10 19.69 -17.70 -0.36
CA GLY A 10 18.73 -18.10 -1.40
C GLY A 10 17.26 -18.19 -0.96
N ASP A 11 16.98 -18.45 0.32
CA ASP A 11 15.60 -18.54 0.83
C ASP A 11 14.98 -17.15 0.99
N GLY A 12 15.73 -16.19 1.56
CA GLY A 12 15.30 -14.79 1.68
C GLY A 12 14.92 -14.13 0.36
N SER A 13 15.66 -14.43 -0.73
CA SER A 13 15.35 -13.91 -2.07
C SER A 13 14.02 -14.44 -2.63
N LYS A 14 13.74 -15.73 -2.43
CA LYS A 14 12.47 -16.35 -2.88
C LYS A 14 11.27 -15.80 -2.10
N ARG A 15 11.41 -15.56 -0.80
CA ARG A 15 10.33 -14.98 0.03
C ARG A 15 9.96 -13.56 -0.40
N VAL A 16 10.97 -12.73 -0.68
CA VAL A 16 10.76 -11.35 -1.15
C VAL A 16 10.08 -11.34 -2.53
N ALA A 17 10.46 -12.27 -3.42
CA ALA A 17 9.86 -12.39 -4.75
C ALA A 17 8.36 -12.72 -4.71
N SER A 18 7.90 -13.62 -3.83
CA SER A 18 6.47 -13.92 -3.66
C SER A 18 5.68 -12.73 -3.11
N VAL A 19 6.30 -11.96 -2.22
CA VAL A 19 5.71 -10.74 -1.65
C VAL A 19 5.64 -9.62 -2.70
N ASP A 20 6.60 -9.55 -3.63
CA ASP A 20 6.51 -8.65 -4.79
C ASP A 20 5.30 -8.98 -5.65
N SER A 21 5.01 -10.26 -5.93
CA SER A 21 3.79 -10.65 -6.66
C SER A 21 2.50 -10.16 -5.98
N LEU A 22 2.42 -10.11 -4.63
CA LEU A 22 1.27 -9.54 -3.93
C LEU A 22 1.07 -8.05 -4.21
N ARG A 23 2.15 -7.29 -4.44
CA ARG A 23 2.07 -5.87 -4.83
C ARG A 23 1.39 -5.68 -6.18
N CYS A 24 1.53 -6.63 -7.10
CA CYS A 24 0.80 -6.61 -8.37
C CYS A 24 -0.71 -6.67 -8.14
N PHE A 25 -1.18 -7.60 -7.29
CA PHE A 25 -2.60 -7.73 -6.96
C PHE A 25 -3.12 -6.49 -6.23
N ALA A 26 -2.36 -5.96 -5.27
CA ALA A 26 -2.70 -4.72 -4.58
C ALA A 26 -2.86 -3.53 -5.54
N MET A 27 -1.89 -3.31 -6.43
CA MET A 27 -1.97 -2.23 -7.43
C MET A 27 -3.15 -2.43 -8.37
N THR A 28 -3.35 -3.64 -8.87
CA THR A 28 -4.44 -3.96 -9.81
C THR A 28 -5.80 -3.71 -9.19
N ALA A 29 -5.99 -4.07 -7.92
CA ALA A 29 -7.22 -3.80 -7.18
C ALA A 29 -7.51 -2.30 -7.08
N VAL A 30 -6.50 -1.48 -6.77
CA VAL A 30 -6.65 -0.01 -6.70
C VAL A 30 -7.03 0.58 -8.07
N VAL A 31 -6.35 0.17 -9.15
CA VAL A 31 -6.69 0.65 -10.50
C VAL A 31 -8.13 0.24 -10.89
N ALA A 32 -8.52 -0.99 -10.59
CA ALA A 32 -9.87 -1.49 -10.86
C ALA A 32 -10.94 -0.72 -10.05
N GLN A 33 -10.64 -0.31 -8.82
CA GLN A 33 -11.52 0.52 -8.01
C GLN A 33 -11.73 1.89 -8.66
N HIS A 34 -10.67 2.59 -9.04
CA HIS A 34 -10.78 3.91 -9.67
C HIS A 34 -11.49 3.86 -11.04
N CYS A 35 -11.46 2.71 -11.71
CA CYS A 35 -12.25 2.47 -12.92
C CYS A 35 -13.72 2.07 -12.64
N GLY A 36 -14.14 1.96 -11.38
CA GLY A 36 -15.50 1.59 -10.98
C GLY A 36 -15.85 0.11 -11.18
N LEU A 37 -14.86 -0.78 -11.23
CA LEU A 37 -15.04 -2.23 -11.41
C LEU A 37 -14.96 -3.02 -10.11
N MET A 38 -14.17 -2.55 -9.15
CA MET A 38 -13.92 -3.25 -7.89
C MET A 38 -14.13 -2.30 -6.69
N PRO A 39 -15.34 -2.25 -6.09
CA PRO A 39 -15.66 -1.26 -5.06
C PRO A 39 -14.77 -1.39 -3.81
N PHE A 40 -14.27 -2.59 -3.52
CA PHE A 40 -13.34 -2.89 -2.42
C PHE A 40 -11.86 -2.80 -2.81
N GLY A 41 -11.52 -2.34 -4.02
CA GLY A 41 -10.13 -2.39 -4.50
C GLY A 41 -9.16 -1.47 -3.73
N TRP A 42 -9.67 -0.48 -3.00
CA TRP A 42 -8.92 0.37 -2.06
C TRP A 42 -8.21 -0.45 -0.97
N THR A 43 -8.74 -1.62 -0.63
CA THR A 43 -8.12 -2.53 0.36
C THR A 43 -6.70 -2.96 -0.03
N GLY A 44 -6.35 -2.86 -1.32
CA GLY A 44 -4.98 -3.03 -1.80
C GLY A 44 -3.96 -2.10 -1.11
N VAL A 45 -4.37 -0.91 -0.66
CA VAL A 45 -3.52 0.02 0.11
C VAL A 45 -3.10 -0.58 1.45
N TRP A 46 -4.00 -1.26 2.16
CA TRP A 46 -3.67 -1.92 3.43
C TRP A 46 -2.71 -3.09 3.22
N LEU A 47 -2.89 -3.82 2.12
CA LEU A 47 -1.91 -4.83 1.71
C LEU A 47 -0.54 -4.20 1.43
N PHE A 48 -0.49 -3.03 0.78
CA PHE A 48 0.77 -2.28 0.63
C PHE A 48 1.40 -1.88 1.96
N PHE A 49 0.62 -1.41 2.94
CA PHE A 49 1.14 -1.05 4.27
C PHE A 49 1.74 -2.26 5.01
N VAL A 50 1.07 -3.42 5.00
CA VAL A 50 1.63 -4.66 5.60
C VAL A 50 2.90 -5.08 4.85
N ILE A 51 2.88 -5.08 3.52
CA ILE A 51 4.06 -5.43 2.71
C ILE A 51 5.21 -4.45 2.97
N SER A 52 4.91 -3.17 3.17
CA SER A 52 5.88 -2.12 3.46
C SER A 52 6.60 -2.39 4.78
N GLY A 53 5.85 -2.60 5.87
CA GLY A 53 6.40 -3.00 7.16
C GLY A 53 7.27 -4.26 7.05
N PHE A 54 6.77 -5.30 6.39
CA PHE A 54 7.50 -6.56 6.23
C PHE A 54 8.86 -6.40 5.52
N VAL A 55 8.86 -5.74 4.35
CA VAL A 55 10.06 -5.61 3.52
C VAL A 55 11.08 -4.66 4.14
N VAL A 56 10.62 -3.57 4.75
CA VAL A 56 11.50 -2.59 5.39
C VAL A 56 12.19 -3.19 6.61
N THR A 57 11.47 -3.95 7.44
CA THR A 57 12.05 -4.63 8.59
C THR A 57 13.09 -5.67 8.16
N LEU A 58 12.77 -6.54 7.18
CA LEU A 58 13.72 -7.52 6.63
C LEU A 58 15.00 -6.89 6.10
N ALA A 59 14.89 -5.75 5.43
CA ALA A 59 16.05 -5.05 4.86
C ALA A 59 17.05 -4.53 5.91
N VAL A 60 16.62 -4.38 7.17
CA VAL A 60 17.46 -3.98 8.30
C VAL A 60 17.92 -5.19 9.11
N ILE A 61 17.01 -6.06 9.55
CA ILE A 61 17.36 -7.16 10.46
C ILE A 61 18.22 -8.25 9.81
N GLY A 62 18.18 -8.35 8.48
CA GLY A 62 19.03 -9.26 7.70
C GLY A 62 20.47 -8.78 7.52
N ARG A 63 20.85 -7.63 8.07
CA ARG A 63 22.22 -7.09 8.00
C ARG A 63 22.97 -7.27 9.32
N PRO A 64 24.28 -7.53 9.30
CA PRO A 64 25.10 -7.50 10.49
C PRO A 64 25.05 -6.11 11.17
N PRO A 65 25.19 -6.02 12.50
CA PRO A 65 25.21 -4.76 13.24
C PRO A 65 26.59 -4.10 13.27
N ASP A 66 27.50 -4.48 12.38
CA ASP A 66 28.91 -4.08 12.32
C ASP A 66 29.12 -2.58 12.05
N GLN A 67 28.15 -1.93 11.39
CA GLN A 67 28.19 -0.49 11.13
C GLN A 67 27.69 0.35 12.32
N PRO A 68 28.29 1.54 12.56
CA PRO A 68 27.78 2.52 13.52
C PRO A 68 26.30 2.88 13.28
N PRO A 69 25.51 3.19 14.32
CA PRO A 69 24.08 3.49 14.18
C PRO A 69 23.76 4.59 13.15
N LEU A 70 24.57 5.65 13.08
CA LEU A 70 24.37 6.74 12.13
C LEU A 70 24.53 6.29 10.67
N GLU A 71 25.50 5.42 10.37
CA GLU A 71 25.71 4.89 9.03
C GLU A 71 24.58 3.95 8.61
N ARG A 72 24.10 3.12 9.54
CA ARG A 72 22.93 2.26 9.31
C ARG A 72 21.69 3.10 9.01
N LEU A 73 21.49 4.19 9.75
CA LEU A 73 20.37 5.11 9.57
C LEU A 73 20.45 5.84 8.22
N ARG A 74 21.61 6.40 7.89
CA ARG A 74 21.88 7.01 6.57
C ARG A 74 21.65 6.01 5.44
N GLY A 75 22.15 4.79 5.59
CA GLY A 75 21.95 3.72 4.62
C GLY A 75 20.47 3.35 4.45
N PHE A 76 19.73 3.26 5.55
CA PHE A 76 18.30 3.02 5.55
C PHE A 76 17.54 4.09 4.76
N PHE A 77 17.66 5.35 5.17
CA PHE A 77 16.93 6.45 4.53
C PHE A 77 17.37 6.66 3.09
N ARG A 78 18.66 6.52 2.77
CA ARG A 78 19.15 6.62 1.38
C ARG A 78 18.45 5.60 0.47
N ARG A 79 18.31 4.35 0.90
CA ARG A 79 17.63 3.30 0.10
C ARG A 79 16.13 3.53 -0.06
N ARG A 80 15.49 4.21 0.89
CA ARG A 80 14.06 4.56 0.79
C ARG A 80 13.87 5.78 -0.10
N ALA A 81 14.66 6.83 0.13
CA ALA A 81 14.66 8.03 -0.69
C ALA A 81 14.91 7.70 -2.17
N LEU A 82 15.97 6.96 -2.50
CA LEU A 82 16.29 6.59 -3.89
C LEU A 82 15.23 5.71 -4.57
N ARG A 83 14.36 5.04 -3.80
CA ARG A 83 13.26 4.24 -4.34
C ARG A 83 12.01 5.08 -4.62
N ILE A 84 11.75 6.09 -3.80
CA ILE A 84 10.46 6.78 -3.74
C ILE A 84 10.56 8.18 -4.35
N VAL A 85 11.49 8.97 -3.82
CA VAL A 85 11.57 10.42 -4.03
C VAL A 85 11.73 10.80 -5.50
N PRO A 86 12.59 10.15 -6.31
CA PRO A 86 12.77 10.56 -7.70
C PRO A 86 11.46 10.51 -8.51
N VAL A 87 10.74 9.39 -8.47
CA VAL A 87 9.51 9.20 -9.26
C VAL A 87 8.39 10.08 -8.72
N TYR A 88 8.29 10.15 -7.39
CA TYR A 88 7.27 10.93 -6.70
C TYR A 88 7.40 12.43 -7.02
N TYR A 89 8.59 13.02 -6.87
CA TYR A 89 8.78 14.44 -7.19
C TYR A 89 8.76 14.73 -8.69
N ALA A 90 9.15 13.78 -9.56
CA ALA A 90 8.93 13.94 -10.99
C ALA A 90 7.44 14.06 -11.33
N TYR A 91 6.59 13.20 -10.73
CA TYR A 91 5.14 13.25 -10.90
C TYR A 91 4.54 14.56 -10.38
N VAL A 92 4.91 14.97 -9.16
CA VAL A 92 4.46 16.25 -8.58
C VAL A 92 4.91 17.44 -9.42
N GLY A 93 6.15 17.44 -9.90
CA GLY A 93 6.68 18.49 -10.76
C GLY A 93 5.94 18.59 -12.09
N ILE A 94 5.59 17.46 -12.72
CA ILE A 94 4.72 17.44 -13.91
C ILE A 94 3.36 18.07 -13.58
N GLY A 95 2.76 17.73 -12.44
CA GLY A 95 1.49 18.32 -12.02
C GLY A 95 1.54 19.83 -11.87
N VAL A 96 2.59 20.34 -11.22
CA VAL A 96 2.82 21.79 -11.09
C VAL A 96 2.98 22.45 -12.47
N LEU A 97 3.76 21.85 -13.37
CA LEU A 97 3.94 22.37 -14.73
C LEU A 97 2.65 22.38 -15.53
N VAL A 98 1.81 21.34 -15.40
CA VAL A 98 0.49 21.29 -16.05
C VAL A 98 -0.39 22.42 -15.54
N CYS A 99 -0.50 22.62 -14.23
CA CYS A 99 -1.30 23.72 -13.68
C CYS A 99 -0.82 25.09 -14.17
N PHE A 100 0.49 25.32 -14.24
CA PHE A 100 1.01 26.57 -14.82
C PHE A 100 0.69 26.72 -16.32
N ALA A 101 0.79 25.63 -17.09
CA ALA A 101 0.52 25.65 -18.53
C ALA A 101 -0.97 25.88 -18.85
N THR A 102 -1.88 25.45 -17.98
CA THR A 102 -3.33 25.66 -18.13
C THR A 102 -3.82 26.96 -17.50
N GLY A 103 -2.97 27.66 -16.75
CA GLY A 103 -3.34 28.85 -16.00
C GLY A 103 -4.13 28.56 -14.72
N ALA A 104 -4.16 27.31 -14.26
CA ALA A 104 -4.78 26.93 -13.00
C ALA A 104 -4.00 27.49 -11.81
N SER A 105 -4.73 27.89 -10.77
CA SER A 105 -4.13 28.33 -9.50
C SER A 105 -3.42 27.18 -8.81
N VAL A 106 -2.19 27.41 -8.35
CA VAL A 106 -1.42 26.47 -7.53
C VAL A 106 -1.21 27.09 -6.15
N ASP A 107 -1.81 26.49 -5.13
CA ASP A 107 -1.61 26.93 -3.76
C ASP A 107 -0.25 26.43 -3.21
N LEU A 108 0.50 27.34 -2.57
CA LEU A 108 1.83 27.02 -2.05
C LEU A 108 1.77 25.96 -0.94
N PHE A 109 0.76 26.00 -0.07
CA PHE A 109 0.58 25.01 0.99
C PHE A 109 0.35 23.61 0.40
N ASP A 110 -0.41 23.51 -0.69
CA ASP A 110 -0.67 22.22 -1.35
C ASP A 110 0.60 21.61 -1.94
N VAL A 111 1.42 22.44 -2.61
CA VAL A 111 2.74 22.03 -3.10
C VAL A 111 3.65 21.61 -1.94
N LEU A 112 3.72 22.42 -0.87
CA LEU A 112 4.54 22.11 0.30
C LEU A 112 4.08 20.82 0.99
N SER A 113 2.77 20.53 0.99
CA SER A 113 2.22 19.29 1.55
C SER A 113 2.71 18.04 0.82
N LEU A 114 2.82 18.11 -0.50
CA LEU A 114 3.37 17.05 -1.34
C LEU A 114 4.89 16.93 -1.15
N LEU A 115 5.61 18.05 -1.17
CA LEU A 115 7.06 18.06 -0.99
C LEU A 115 7.48 17.55 0.40
N GLY A 116 6.73 17.93 1.44
CA GLY A 116 7.00 17.56 2.83
C GLY A 116 6.42 16.22 3.27
N PHE A 117 5.75 15.47 2.38
CA PHE A 117 5.07 14.20 2.71
C PHE A 117 4.06 14.34 3.86
N PHE A 118 3.27 15.42 3.86
CA PHE A 118 2.14 15.62 4.78
C PHE A 118 0.82 15.88 4.03
N HIS A 119 0.73 15.46 2.77
CA HIS A 119 -0.43 15.66 1.92
C HIS A 119 -1.72 15.10 2.51
N ASN A 120 -1.63 14.00 3.26
CA ASN A 120 -2.77 13.41 3.96
C ASN A 120 -3.36 14.35 5.03
N VAL A 121 -2.53 15.20 5.65
CA VAL A 121 -2.98 16.25 6.58
C VAL A 121 -3.61 17.41 5.83
N ALA A 122 -3.02 17.84 4.71
CA ALA A 122 -3.62 18.88 3.86
C ALA A 122 -5.01 18.48 3.36
N MET A 123 -5.16 17.23 2.92
CA MET A 123 -6.45 16.64 2.55
C MET A 123 -7.46 16.68 3.71
N GLY A 124 -7.04 16.37 4.94
CA GLY A 124 -7.90 16.48 6.11
C GLY A 124 -8.34 17.92 6.45
N LEU A 125 -7.58 18.92 6.01
CA LEU A 125 -7.92 20.33 6.14
C LEU A 125 -8.80 20.86 4.98
N GLY A 126 -9.28 19.96 4.11
CA GLY A 126 -10.03 20.35 2.90
C GLY A 126 -9.16 21.03 1.84
N ARG A 127 -7.85 20.73 1.82
CA ARG A 127 -6.85 21.25 0.89
C ARG A 127 -6.16 20.11 0.14
N GLY A 128 -5.09 20.41 -0.61
CA GLY A 128 -4.28 19.40 -1.27
C GLY A 128 -4.84 18.95 -2.61
N GLU A 129 -5.47 19.85 -3.36
CA GLU A 129 -6.01 19.52 -4.69
C GLU A 129 -5.29 20.32 -5.78
N PHE A 130 -4.97 19.66 -6.88
CA PHE A 130 -4.51 20.32 -8.10
C PHE A 130 -5.64 20.22 -9.13
N SER A 131 -6.11 21.36 -9.64
CA SER A 131 -7.31 21.45 -10.47
C SER A 131 -7.25 20.55 -11.71
N ASP A 132 -6.09 20.50 -12.39
CA ASP A 132 -5.93 19.79 -13.65
C ASP A 132 -5.08 18.51 -13.54
N PHE A 133 -4.66 18.13 -12.33
CA PHE A 133 -3.73 17.02 -12.15
C PHE A 133 -4.04 16.18 -10.91
N PRO A 134 -4.21 14.85 -11.04
CA PRO A 134 -4.63 14.03 -9.92
C PRO A 134 -3.48 13.82 -8.92
N VAL A 135 -3.63 14.35 -7.70
CA VAL A 135 -2.66 14.19 -6.60
C VAL A 135 -3.23 13.50 -5.37
N GLY A 136 -4.55 13.37 -5.26
CA GLY A 136 -5.21 12.87 -4.04
C GLY A 136 -4.68 11.52 -3.56
N HIS A 137 -4.43 10.55 -4.44
CA HIS A 137 -3.91 9.22 -4.05
C HIS A 137 -2.52 9.23 -3.41
N LEU A 138 -1.77 10.33 -3.51
CA LEU A 138 -0.42 10.49 -2.94
C LEU A 138 -0.42 10.61 -1.40
N TRP A 139 -1.59 10.72 -0.76
CA TRP A 139 -1.72 10.70 0.70
C TRP A 139 -1.15 9.42 1.32
N THR A 140 -1.31 8.27 0.66
CA THR A 140 -0.82 6.98 1.17
C THR A 140 0.71 6.94 1.23
N ILE A 141 1.36 7.55 0.24
CA ILE A 141 2.82 7.69 0.19
C ILE A 141 3.31 8.64 1.29
N SER A 142 2.56 9.71 1.58
CA SER A 142 2.86 10.61 2.70
C SER A 142 2.85 9.84 4.02
N VAL A 143 1.80 9.06 4.28
CA VAL A 143 1.68 8.20 5.46
C VAL A 143 2.82 7.18 5.53
N GLU A 144 3.17 6.54 4.41
CA GLU A 144 4.28 5.58 4.37
C GLU A 144 5.63 6.24 4.70
N MET A 145 5.89 7.45 4.19
CA MET A 145 7.12 8.20 4.48
C MET A 145 7.20 8.66 5.94
N GLN A 146 6.08 9.11 6.52
CA GLN A 146 5.98 9.42 7.95
C GLN A 146 6.28 8.18 8.81
N PHE A 147 5.71 7.03 8.44
CA PHE A 147 6.00 5.76 9.10
C PHE A 147 7.49 5.43 9.00
N TYR A 148 8.13 5.55 7.84
CA TYR A 148 9.56 5.29 7.69
C TYR A 148 10.44 6.19 8.54
N LEU A 149 10.08 7.46 8.70
CA LEU A 149 10.81 8.40 9.53
C LEU A 149 10.83 7.94 10.99
N VAL A 150 9.65 7.60 11.55
CA VAL A 150 9.52 7.18 12.94
C VAL A 150 10.02 5.75 13.14
N TYR A 151 9.41 4.79 12.45
CA TYR A 151 9.72 3.37 12.62
C TYR A 151 11.13 3.02 12.17
N GLY A 152 11.61 3.59 11.06
CA GLY A 152 12.97 3.33 10.57
C GLY A 152 14.03 3.75 11.58
N THR A 153 13.83 4.88 12.25
CA THR A 153 14.70 5.36 13.32
C THR A 153 14.68 4.43 14.51
N VAL A 154 13.49 4.05 15.00
CA VAL A 154 13.33 3.11 16.11
C VAL A 154 13.95 1.75 15.77
N LEU A 155 13.73 1.25 14.56
CA LEU A 155 14.23 -0.04 14.09
C LEU A 155 15.78 -0.10 14.04
N VAL A 156 16.44 1.01 13.74
CA VAL A 156 17.91 1.07 13.62
C VAL A 156 18.60 1.36 14.95
N LEU A 157 17.98 2.19 15.80
CA LEU A 157 18.58 2.69 17.04
C LEU A 157 18.21 1.87 18.29
N ALA A 158 17.00 1.32 18.35
CA ALA A 158 16.54 0.58 19.52
C ALA A 158 16.93 -0.90 19.49
N SER A 159 16.93 -1.54 20.66
CA SER A 159 17.14 -2.99 20.74
C SER A 159 16.00 -3.75 20.05
N ARG A 160 16.29 -4.93 19.48
CA ARG A 160 15.26 -5.76 18.83
C ARG A 160 14.08 -6.07 19.75
N ARG A 161 14.32 -6.28 21.06
CA ARG A 161 13.27 -6.53 22.06
C ARG A 161 12.37 -5.30 22.21
N THR A 162 12.96 -4.11 22.31
CA THR A 162 12.23 -2.84 22.39
C THR A 162 11.41 -2.60 21.14
N VAL A 163 11.98 -2.82 19.94
CA VAL A 163 11.25 -2.68 18.67
C VAL A 163 10.04 -3.61 18.63
N ILE A 164 10.22 -4.89 18.98
CA ILE A 164 9.11 -5.86 19.00
C ILE A 164 8.03 -5.46 20.01
N ALA A 165 8.42 -4.98 21.20
CA ALA A 165 7.47 -4.51 22.21
C ALA A 165 6.66 -3.30 21.70
N ILE A 166 7.32 -2.30 21.11
CA ILE A 166 6.67 -1.15 20.49
C ILE A 166 5.69 -1.61 19.41
N LEU A 167 6.09 -2.55 18.54
CA LEU A 167 5.22 -3.06 17.48
C LEU A 167 3.97 -3.77 18.02
N PHE A 168 4.09 -4.56 19.10
CA PHE A 168 2.91 -5.15 19.76
C PHE A 168 2.01 -4.09 20.39
N VAL A 169 2.60 -3.07 21.03
CA VAL A 169 1.84 -1.94 21.56
C VAL A 169 1.11 -1.22 20.43
N THR A 170 1.77 -0.90 19.32
CA THR A 170 1.14 -0.27 18.14
C THR A 170 0.01 -1.12 17.57
N LEU A 171 0.18 -2.44 17.48
CA LEU A 171 -0.84 -3.34 16.95
C LEU A 171 -2.15 -3.29 17.75
N VAL A 172 -2.07 -3.08 19.08
CA VAL A 172 -3.24 -2.99 19.98
C VAL A 172 -3.71 -1.55 20.15
N ALA A 173 -2.81 -0.59 20.27
CA ALA A 173 -3.12 0.80 20.55
C ALA A 173 -3.76 1.52 19.36
N THR A 174 -3.40 1.19 18.12
CA THR A 174 -3.90 1.90 16.94
C THR A 174 -5.41 1.69 16.71
N PRO A 175 -5.99 0.48 16.81
CA PRO A 175 -7.44 0.30 16.80
C PRO A 175 -8.16 1.06 17.92
N LEU A 176 -7.57 1.08 19.14
CA LEU A 176 -8.13 1.83 20.27
C LEU A 176 -8.08 3.34 20.02
N LEU A 177 -7.00 3.83 19.42
CA LEU A 177 -6.85 5.22 19.02
C LEU A 177 -7.86 5.60 17.93
N ARG A 178 -8.08 4.73 16.93
CA ARG A 178 -9.15 4.93 15.93
C ARG A 178 -10.51 5.06 16.59
N PHE A 179 -10.82 4.20 17.55
CA PHE A 179 -12.08 4.26 18.30
C PHE A 179 -12.22 5.56 19.13
N ALA A 180 -11.16 5.96 19.84
CA ALA A 180 -11.15 7.19 20.61
C ALA A 180 -11.34 8.42 19.71
N VAL A 181 -10.61 8.50 18.59
CA VAL A 181 -10.72 9.59 17.63
C VAL A 181 -12.12 9.64 16.99
N SER A 182 -12.68 8.50 16.59
CA SER A 182 -14.03 8.43 16.03
C SER A 182 -15.09 8.90 17.03
N THR A 183 -14.97 8.47 18.29
CA THR A 183 -15.84 8.93 19.39
C THR A 183 -15.71 10.43 19.61
N GLU A 184 -14.50 10.98 19.64
CA GLU A 184 -14.34 12.42 19.84
C GLU A 184 -14.84 13.26 18.65
N PHE A 185 -14.65 12.78 17.42
CA PHE A 185 -15.25 13.40 16.25
C PHE A 185 -16.78 13.44 16.33
N ALA A 186 -17.40 12.35 16.81
CA ALA A 186 -18.84 12.36 17.06
C ALA A 186 -19.24 13.34 18.19
N ASN A 187 -18.46 13.43 19.27
CA ASN A 187 -18.74 14.33 20.40
C ASN A 187 -18.68 15.80 20.02
N ILE A 188 -17.74 16.20 19.15
CA ILE A 188 -17.64 17.58 18.66
C ILE A 188 -18.65 17.88 17.53
N GLY A 189 -19.54 16.94 17.21
CA GLY A 189 -20.58 17.11 16.20
C GLY A 189 -20.07 17.05 14.76
N LEU A 190 -18.90 16.43 14.52
CA LEU A 190 -18.41 16.23 13.16
C LEU A 190 -19.30 15.21 12.45
N ASP A 191 -19.66 15.52 11.21
CA ASP A 191 -20.41 14.60 10.36
C ASP A 191 -19.70 13.24 10.19
N SER A 192 -20.49 12.18 10.03
CA SER A 192 -19.97 10.80 9.93
C SER A 192 -19.10 10.57 8.70
N GLU A 193 -19.39 11.21 7.57
CA GLU A 193 -18.58 11.12 6.35
C GLU A 193 -17.26 11.86 6.52
N ALA A 194 -17.31 13.07 7.08
CA ALA A 194 -16.10 13.85 7.39
C ALA A 194 -15.21 13.10 8.40
N SER A 195 -15.78 12.54 9.46
CA SER A 195 -15.08 11.71 10.45
C SER A 195 -14.41 10.50 9.78
N ALA A 196 -15.15 9.77 8.95
CA ALA A 196 -14.62 8.61 8.22
C ALA A 196 -13.46 8.97 7.29
N TYR A 197 -13.56 10.11 6.61
CA TYR A 197 -12.50 10.60 5.71
C TYR A 197 -11.23 11.00 6.47
N LEU A 198 -11.36 11.73 7.59
CA LEU A 198 -10.22 12.11 8.43
C LEU A 198 -9.52 10.88 9.05
N ILE A 199 -10.28 9.87 9.44
CA ILE A 199 -9.72 8.60 9.93
C ILE A 199 -9.04 7.85 8.78
N TYR A 200 -9.68 7.79 7.61
CA TYR A 200 -9.14 7.15 6.41
C TYR A 200 -7.78 7.74 6.00
N SER A 201 -7.59 9.05 6.03
CA SER A 201 -6.33 9.71 5.67
C SER A 201 -5.36 9.94 6.84
N GLY A 202 -5.71 9.54 8.07
CA GLY A 202 -4.95 9.87 9.27
C GLY A 202 -3.52 9.27 9.33
N SER A 203 -2.54 10.11 9.70
CA SER A 203 -1.10 9.79 9.71
C SER A 203 -0.68 8.57 10.54
N PHE A 204 -1.36 8.30 11.65
CA PHE A 204 -0.97 7.21 12.57
C PHE A 204 -2.09 6.20 12.83
N LEU A 205 -3.25 6.41 12.20
CA LEU A 205 -4.46 5.60 12.40
C LEU A 205 -4.43 4.26 11.64
N HIS A 206 -3.36 3.99 10.88
CA HIS A 206 -3.14 2.75 10.11
C HIS A 206 -1.81 2.07 10.43
N THR A 207 -1.13 2.51 11.48
CA THR A 207 0.20 2.02 11.88
C THR A 207 0.19 0.55 12.32
N ASP A 208 -0.97 0.02 12.72
CA ASP A 208 -1.19 -1.41 12.99
C ASP A 208 -0.93 -2.29 11.76
N SER A 209 -1.28 -1.81 10.56
CA SER A 209 -1.01 -2.54 9.31
C SER A 209 0.49 -2.66 9.05
N PHE A 210 1.23 -1.56 9.21
CA PHE A 210 2.69 -1.60 9.10
C PHE A 210 3.31 -2.45 10.21
N ALA A 211 2.79 -2.37 11.44
CA ALA A 211 3.29 -3.13 12.56
C ALA A 211 3.08 -4.64 12.38
N MET A 212 1.92 -5.06 11.85
CA MET A 212 1.64 -6.44 11.45
C MET A 212 2.72 -6.94 10.49
N GLY A 213 3.02 -6.19 9.43
CA GLY A 213 4.08 -6.51 8.48
C GLY A 213 5.46 -6.67 9.15
N ALA A 214 5.83 -5.71 9.99
CA ALA A 214 7.11 -5.73 10.70
C ALA A 214 7.23 -6.92 11.67
N LEU A 215 6.17 -7.27 12.40
CA LEU A 215 6.13 -8.44 13.28
C LEU A 215 6.27 -9.75 12.49
N LEU A 216 5.65 -9.85 11.32
CA LEU A 216 5.82 -11.00 10.42
C LEU A 216 7.26 -11.13 9.93
N ALA A 217 7.98 -10.02 9.71
CA ALA A 217 9.39 -10.06 9.37
C ALA A 217 10.24 -10.61 10.52
N PHE A 218 9.98 -10.22 11.76
CA PHE A 218 10.63 -10.83 12.93
C PHE A 218 10.26 -12.30 13.08
N ALA A 219 8.99 -12.67 12.91
CA ALA A 219 8.57 -14.07 12.93
C ALA A 219 9.27 -14.90 11.85
N SER A 220 9.51 -14.32 10.67
CA SER A 220 10.30 -14.92 9.59
C SER A 220 11.75 -15.14 10.01
N HIS A 221 12.37 -14.11 10.58
CA HIS A 221 13.76 -14.11 11.05
C HIS A 221 14.00 -15.14 12.17
N TYR A 222 13.04 -15.30 13.07
CA TYR A 222 13.10 -16.31 14.16
C TYR A 222 12.54 -17.67 13.76
N GLY A 223 12.24 -17.90 12.48
CA GLY A 223 11.77 -19.20 11.97
C GLY A 223 10.38 -19.61 12.47
N ARG A 224 9.55 -18.67 12.95
CA ARG A 224 8.19 -18.92 13.46
C ARG A 224 7.08 -18.67 12.44
N LEU A 225 7.38 -17.99 11.33
CA LEU A 225 6.37 -17.57 10.36
C LEU A 225 5.52 -18.73 9.79
N HIS A 226 6.14 -19.90 9.54
CA HIS A 226 5.44 -21.08 9.03
C HIS A 226 4.33 -21.58 9.98
N LYS A 227 4.49 -21.39 11.30
CA LYS A 227 3.48 -21.76 12.31
C LYS A 227 2.33 -20.76 12.36
N LEU A 228 2.59 -19.50 12.00
CA LEU A 228 1.63 -18.41 12.11
C LEU A 228 0.84 -18.17 10.81
N ALA A 229 1.37 -18.53 9.65
CA ALA A 229 0.81 -18.14 8.36
C ALA A 229 -0.65 -18.58 8.15
N ARG A 230 -0.97 -19.86 8.37
CA ARG A 230 -2.35 -20.37 8.22
C ARG A 230 -3.29 -19.88 9.31
N PRO A 231 -2.95 -19.94 10.62
CA PRO A 231 -3.81 -19.39 11.66
C PRO A 231 -4.14 -17.91 11.43
N LEU A 232 -3.16 -17.10 11.03
CA LEU A 232 -3.36 -15.68 10.77
C LEU A 232 -4.24 -15.44 9.53
N ALA A 233 -4.06 -16.22 8.46
CA ALA A 233 -4.92 -16.14 7.29
C ALA A 233 -6.38 -16.50 7.60
N TRP A 234 -6.60 -17.55 8.40
CA TRP A 234 -7.94 -17.91 8.87
C TRP A 234 -8.54 -16.84 9.78
N ALA A 235 -7.77 -16.32 10.73
CA ALA A 235 -8.22 -15.23 11.58
C ALA A 235 -8.63 -14.01 10.76
N GLY A 236 -7.84 -13.63 9.76
CA GLY A 236 -8.15 -12.56 8.82
C GLY A 236 -9.43 -12.82 8.03
N ALA A 237 -9.59 -14.02 7.47
CA ALA A 237 -10.81 -14.40 6.75
C ALA A 237 -12.06 -14.36 7.64
N VAL A 238 -11.96 -14.90 8.86
CA VAL A 238 -13.05 -14.87 9.85
C VAL A 238 -13.40 -13.44 10.24
N MET A 239 -12.41 -12.58 10.50
CA MET A 239 -12.65 -11.17 10.82
C MET A 239 -13.32 -10.41 9.67
N MET A 240 -12.91 -10.66 8.42
CA MET A 240 -13.54 -10.06 7.25
C MET A 240 -14.99 -10.52 7.07
N ILE A 241 -15.26 -11.82 7.27
CA ILE A 241 -16.62 -12.36 7.22
C ILE A 241 -17.45 -11.76 8.34
N ALA A 242 -16.96 -11.76 9.58
CA ALA A 242 -17.65 -11.21 10.74
C ALA A 242 -17.96 -9.71 10.54
N TYR A 243 -17.00 -8.92 10.04
CA TYR A 243 -17.22 -7.53 9.68
C TYR A 243 -18.34 -7.41 8.64
N ALA A 244 -18.25 -8.15 7.55
CA ALA A 244 -19.22 -8.07 6.46
C ALA A 244 -20.63 -8.46 6.92
N THR A 245 -20.77 -9.56 7.67
CA THR A 245 -22.06 -10.01 8.18
C THR A 245 -22.65 -9.02 9.19
N THR A 246 -21.84 -8.52 10.12
CA THR A 246 -22.31 -7.58 11.15
C THR A 246 -22.78 -6.28 10.52
N TYR A 247 -22.02 -5.70 9.59
CA TYR A 247 -22.38 -4.40 9.01
C TYR A 247 -23.43 -4.48 7.90
N THR A 248 -23.57 -5.64 7.25
CA THR A 248 -24.75 -5.95 6.43
C THR A 248 -26.00 -6.01 7.31
N TRP A 249 -25.91 -6.68 8.45
CA TRP A 249 -27.02 -6.74 9.41
C TRP A 249 -27.36 -5.36 9.98
N VAL A 250 -26.39 -4.57 10.43
CA VAL A 250 -26.60 -3.19 10.91
C VAL A 250 -27.25 -2.32 9.83
N ASN A 251 -26.80 -2.43 8.57
CA ASN A 251 -27.42 -1.70 7.47
C ASN A 251 -28.90 -2.06 7.29
N TYR A 252 -29.23 -3.34 7.38
CA TYR A 252 -30.60 -3.81 7.25
C TYR A 252 -31.48 -3.47 8.47
N SER A 253 -30.98 -3.70 9.69
CA SER A 253 -31.78 -3.66 10.92
C SER A 253 -31.82 -2.29 11.59
N VAL A 254 -30.73 -1.51 11.50
CA VAL A 254 -30.58 -0.22 12.20
C VAL A 254 -30.72 0.95 11.22
N VAL A 255 -30.07 0.87 10.07
CA VAL A 255 -30.09 1.95 9.05
C VAL A 255 -31.30 1.84 8.12
N HIS A 256 -31.99 0.69 8.13
CA HIS A 256 -33.11 0.37 7.23
C HIS A 256 -32.77 0.52 5.73
N ALA A 257 -31.49 0.31 5.38
CA ALA A 257 -31.02 0.36 4.00
C ALA A 257 -31.70 -0.72 3.15
N GLN A 258 -31.93 -0.40 1.88
CA GLN A 258 -32.62 -1.29 0.93
C GLN A 258 -31.73 -1.56 -0.29
N GLY A 259 -31.95 -2.72 -0.94
CA GLY A 259 -31.25 -3.09 -2.18
C GLY A 259 -29.72 -3.11 -2.02
N ILE A 260 -29.02 -2.45 -2.95
CA ILE A 260 -27.56 -2.45 -3.00
C ILE A 260 -26.90 -1.68 -1.84
N ASP A 261 -27.62 -0.74 -1.22
CA ASP A 261 -27.08 0.08 -0.13
C ASP A 261 -26.83 -0.73 1.14
N ILE A 262 -27.48 -1.90 1.27
CA ILE A 262 -27.23 -2.87 2.35
C ILE A 262 -25.76 -3.31 2.37
N VAL A 263 -25.13 -3.46 1.20
CA VAL A 263 -23.75 -3.93 1.06
C VAL A 263 -22.77 -2.84 0.66
N LYS A 264 -23.24 -1.75 0.03
CA LYS A 264 -22.39 -0.66 -0.46
C LYS A 264 -21.48 -0.07 0.62
N ASN A 265 -22.04 0.26 1.79
CA ASN A 265 -21.29 0.85 2.91
C ASN A 265 -20.47 -0.17 3.72
N VAL A 266 -20.45 -1.44 3.27
CA VAL A 266 -19.57 -2.49 3.81
C VAL A 266 -18.29 -2.59 2.96
N VAL A 267 -18.39 -2.25 1.67
CA VAL A 267 -17.30 -2.41 0.71
C VAL A 267 -16.69 -1.08 0.24
N SER A 268 -17.30 0.07 0.58
CA SER A 268 -16.80 1.40 0.23
C SER A 268 -15.47 1.74 0.92
N GLY A 269 -14.67 2.60 0.30
CA GLY A 269 -13.35 3.01 0.82
C GLY A 269 -13.40 4.03 1.94
N VAL A 270 -14.39 4.92 1.92
CA VAL A 270 -14.74 5.78 3.05
C VAL A 270 -15.93 5.13 3.72
N LEU A 271 -15.76 4.75 4.98
CA LEU A 271 -16.71 3.97 5.76
C LEU A 271 -17.28 4.85 6.86
N TRP A 272 -18.50 5.34 6.69
CA TRP A 272 -19.13 6.26 7.63
C TRP A 272 -20.22 5.60 8.47
N GLY A 273 -20.38 6.12 9.69
CA GLY A 273 -21.40 5.72 10.64
C GLY A 273 -21.12 4.37 11.31
N HIS A 274 -21.63 4.22 12.55
CA HIS A 274 -21.52 2.99 13.33
C HIS A 274 -20.09 2.46 13.51
N TYR A 275 -19.09 3.34 13.56
CA TYR A 275 -17.67 3.02 13.83
C TYR A 275 -17.03 2.00 12.86
N ARG A 276 -17.54 1.88 11.62
CA ARG A 276 -17.08 0.89 10.61
C ARG A 276 -15.60 0.97 10.35
N GLU A 277 -15.09 2.19 10.24
CA GLU A 277 -13.70 2.53 9.99
C GLU A 277 -12.76 1.96 11.07
N VAL A 278 -13.23 1.80 12.30
CA VAL A 278 -12.43 1.22 13.40
C VAL A 278 -12.20 -0.27 13.16
N PHE A 279 -13.27 -1.01 12.87
CA PHE A 279 -13.23 -2.47 12.79
C PHE A 279 -12.72 -2.98 11.43
N MET A 280 -13.11 -2.33 10.34
CA MET A 280 -12.72 -2.73 8.99
C MET A 280 -11.20 -2.68 8.81
N TYR A 281 -10.56 -1.57 9.18
CA TYR A 281 -9.12 -1.42 8.99
C TYR A 281 -8.33 -2.43 9.83
N THR A 282 -8.85 -2.81 11.01
CA THR A 282 -8.27 -3.89 11.82
C THR A 282 -8.41 -5.25 11.13
N ALA A 283 -9.60 -5.57 10.59
CA ALA A 283 -9.83 -6.80 9.84
C ALA A 283 -8.94 -6.89 8.59
N LEU A 284 -8.77 -5.77 7.87
CA LEU A 284 -7.87 -5.68 6.72
C LEU A 284 -6.40 -5.86 7.08
N ALA A 285 -5.95 -5.31 8.20
CA ALA A 285 -4.57 -5.48 8.67
C ALA A 285 -4.27 -6.97 8.92
N VAL A 286 -5.19 -7.68 9.59
CA VAL A 286 -5.05 -9.13 9.88
C VAL A 286 -5.15 -9.97 8.60
N ALA A 287 -6.13 -9.70 7.73
CA ALA A 287 -6.29 -10.41 6.46
C ALA A 287 -5.07 -10.21 5.54
N SER A 288 -4.60 -8.98 5.40
CA SER A 288 -3.39 -8.65 4.64
C SER A 288 -2.14 -9.29 5.26
N GLY A 289 -2.03 -9.30 6.59
CA GLY A 289 -1.01 -10.03 7.33
C GLY A 289 -0.99 -11.51 7.01
N GLY A 290 -2.16 -12.16 7.00
CA GLY A 290 -2.32 -13.55 6.61
C GLY A 290 -1.85 -13.83 5.17
N LEU A 291 -2.25 -12.99 4.21
CA LEU A 291 -1.83 -13.10 2.81
C LEU A 291 -0.31 -12.97 2.66
N VAL A 292 0.29 -11.98 3.32
CA VAL A 292 1.76 -11.78 3.33
C VAL A 292 2.45 -12.97 3.96
N ALA A 293 1.94 -13.51 5.07
CA ALA A 293 2.52 -14.66 5.73
C ALA A 293 2.47 -15.92 4.85
N LEU A 294 1.34 -16.20 4.20
CA LEU A 294 1.19 -17.32 3.25
C LEU A 294 2.13 -17.17 2.05
N ALA A 295 2.24 -15.97 1.49
CA ALA A 295 3.14 -15.69 0.37
C ALA A 295 4.61 -15.88 0.77
N ALA A 296 5.00 -15.37 1.93
CA ALA A 296 6.37 -15.44 2.43
C ALA A 296 6.78 -16.85 2.90
N THR A 297 5.84 -17.74 3.23
CA THR A 297 6.14 -19.15 3.53
C THR A 297 6.04 -20.06 2.30
N GLY A 298 5.59 -19.53 1.16
CA GLY A 298 5.37 -20.31 -0.05
C GLY A 298 4.23 -21.32 0.08
N ASP A 299 3.20 -21.02 0.88
CA ASP A 299 2.07 -21.93 1.09
C ASP A 299 1.39 -22.26 -0.26
N ARG A 300 0.99 -23.52 -0.41
CA ARG A 300 0.36 -24.04 -1.64
C ARG A 300 -0.92 -23.29 -2.04
N SER A 301 -1.66 -22.72 -1.09
CA SER A 301 -2.92 -22.01 -1.37
C SER A 301 -2.74 -20.77 -2.26
N VAL A 302 -1.59 -20.11 -2.15
CA VAL A 302 -1.28 -18.86 -2.88
C VAL A 302 -0.09 -19.00 -3.82
N SER A 303 0.85 -19.91 -3.55
CA SER A 303 2.12 -19.98 -4.27
C SER A 303 1.99 -20.32 -5.75
N TRP A 304 0.93 -21.03 -6.17
CA TRP A 304 0.67 -21.32 -7.58
C TRP A 304 0.50 -20.04 -8.41
N LEU A 305 -0.19 -19.04 -7.84
CA LEU A 305 -0.44 -17.76 -8.47
C LEU A 305 0.79 -16.85 -8.41
N LEU A 306 1.50 -16.85 -7.28
CA LEU A 306 2.62 -15.92 -7.02
C LEU A 306 3.92 -16.28 -7.76
N LYS A 307 4.03 -17.48 -8.34
CA LYS A 307 5.21 -17.95 -9.11
C LYS A 307 5.35 -17.30 -10.50
N SER A 308 4.31 -16.63 -10.99
CA SER A 308 4.34 -16.00 -12.32
C SER A 308 5.41 -14.91 -12.41
N ARG A 309 6.28 -14.99 -13.44
CA ARG A 309 7.30 -13.96 -13.72
C ARG A 309 6.66 -12.61 -14.04
N LEU A 310 5.49 -12.61 -14.67
CA LEU A 310 4.75 -11.39 -15.01
C LEU A 310 4.29 -10.65 -13.76
N PHE A 311 3.62 -11.35 -12.83
CA PHE A 311 3.12 -10.73 -11.60
C PHE A 311 4.25 -10.23 -10.71
N ARG A 312 5.35 -10.99 -10.64
CA ARG A 312 6.55 -10.51 -9.95
C ARG A 312 7.09 -9.24 -10.60
N ARG A 313 7.17 -9.17 -11.93
CA ARG A 313 7.70 -7.99 -12.62
C ARG A 313 6.82 -6.76 -12.40
N ILE A 314 5.50 -6.90 -12.53
CA ILE A 314 4.55 -5.81 -12.24
C ILE A 314 4.65 -5.41 -10.76
N GLY A 315 4.81 -6.37 -9.87
CA GLY A 315 5.05 -6.15 -8.45
C GLY A 315 6.32 -5.37 -8.13
N GLU A 316 7.41 -5.62 -8.87
CA GLU A 316 8.68 -4.89 -8.72
C GLU A 316 8.54 -3.40 -9.08
N ILE A 317 7.77 -3.08 -10.12
CA ILE A 317 7.53 -1.72 -10.60
C ILE A 317 6.27 -1.07 -9.99
N SER A 318 5.61 -1.76 -9.06
CA SER A 318 4.28 -1.37 -8.56
C SER A 318 4.25 0.01 -7.91
N TYR A 319 5.40 0.49 -7.42
CA TYR A 319 5.51 1.81 -6.80
C TYR A 319 5.34 2.94 -7.81
N GLY A 320 6.10 2.90 -8.92
CA GLY A 320 5.93 3.85 -10.01
C GLY A 320 4.56 3.72 -10.68
N ALA A 321 4.06 2.47 -10.81
CA ALA A 321 2.70 2.23 -11.31
C ALA A 321 1.64 2.89 -10.42
N TYR A 322 1.75 2.73 -9.09
CA TYR A 322 0.83 3.37 -8.14
C TYR A 322 0.90 4.90 -8.19
N ILE A 323 2.06 5.51 -8.46
CA ILE A 323 2.13 6.97 -8.61
C ILE A 323 1.39 7.44 -9.87
N VAL A 324 1.59 6.75 -11.00
CA VAL A 324 1.12 7.20 -12.32
C VAL A 324 -0.34 6.83 -12.62
N HIS A 325 -0.91 5.82 -11.95
CA HIS A 325 -2.18 5.24 -12.38
C HIS A 325 -3.35 6.23 -12.52
N ALA A 326 -3.48 7.22 -11.63
CA ALA A 326 -4.57 8.19 -11.69
C ALA A 326 -4.48 9.04 -12.97
N LEU A 327 -3.28 9.50 -13.32
CA LEU A 327 -3.04 10.21 -14.58
C LEU A 327 -3.30 9.30 -15.79
N ALA A 328 -2.90 8.03 -15.73
CA ALA A 328 -3.17 7.06 -16.79
C ALA A 328 -4.66 6.79 -16.99
N ILE A 329 -5.46 6.80 -15.93
CA ILE A 329 -6.93 6.70 -15.99
C ILE A 329 -7.53 7.91 -16.69
N ASN A 330 -7.10 9.13 -16.32
CA ASN A 330 -7.55 10.35 -16.99
C ASN A 330 -7.19 10.35 -18.47
N ALA A 331 -5.95 9.96 -18.81
CA ALA A 331 -5.51 9.82 -20.19
C ALA A 331 -6.33 8.77 -20.96
N ALA A 332 -6.59 7.61 -20.36
CA ALA A 332 -7.41 6.57 -20.98
C ALA A 332 -8.86 7.02 -21.22
N ALA A 333 -9.47 7.72 -20.25
CA ALA A 333 -10.81 8.27 -20.38
C ALA A 333 -10.88 9.35 -21.48
N PHE A 334 -9.87 10.22 -21.56
CA PHE A 334 -9.75 11.21 -22.61
C PHE A 334 -9.58 10.57 -24.00
N LEU A 335 -8.69 9.58 -24.15
CA LEU A 335 -8.51 8.89 -25.43
C LEU A 335 -9.80 8.18 -25.86
N LEU A 336 -10.48 7.49 -24.94
CA LEU A 336 -11.73 6.80 -25.23
C LEU A 336 -12.81 7.77 -25.74
N SER A 337 -12.95 8.95 -25.12
CA SER A 337 -13.96 9.94 -25.53
C SER A 337 -13.72 10.54 -26.91
N ARG A 338 -12.51 10.41 -27.48
CA ARG A 338 -12.19 10.84 -28.85
C ARG A 338 -12.51 9.79 -29.91
N VAL A 339 -12.60 8.51 -29.53
CA VAL A 339 -12.68 7.39 -30.50
C VAL A 339 -14.00 6.63 -30.43
N ALA A 340 -14.70 6.65 -29.30
CA ALA A 340 -15.96 5.93 -29.15
C ALA A 340 -16.89 6.60 -28.11
N ASP A 341 -18.18 6.68 -28.43
CA ASP A 341 -19.21 7.00 -27.44
C ASP A 341 -19.76 5.70 -26.82
N LEU A 342 -19.41 5.46 -25.56
CA LEU A 342 -19.88 4.34 -24.75
C LEU A 342 -20.77 4.79 -23.60
N SER A 343 -21.40 5.97 -23.71
CA SER A 343 -22.31 6.52 -22.69
C SER A 343 -23.46 5.56 -22.35
N GLY A 344 -24.02 4.87 -23.34
CA GLY A 344 -25.07 3.86 -23.16
C GLY A 344 -24.60 2.50 -22.63
N GLN A 345 -23.28 2.29 -22.47
CA GLN A 345 -22.71 0.99 -22.07
C GLN A 345 -21.72 1.16 -20.90
N PRO A 346 -22.21 1.46 -19.68
CA PRO A 346 -21.37 1.87 -18.56
C PRO A 346 -20.34 0.80 -18.14
N ILE A 347 -20.72 -0.49 -18.19
CA ILE A 347 -19.81 -1.58 -17.82
C ILE A 347 -18.69 -1.72 -18.86
N VAL A 348 -19.03 -1.68 -20.16
CA VAL A 348 -18.05 -1.76 -21.25
C VAL A 348 -17.08 -0.57 -21.18
N ARG A 349 -17.61 0.64 -20.96
CA ARG A 349 -16.79 1.84 -20.75
C ARG A 349 -15.79 1.66 -19.61
N ARG A 350 -16.22 1.16 -18.44
CA ARG A 350 -15.34 0.91 -17.28
C ARG A 350 -14.26 -0.13 -17.57
N LEU A 351 -14.62 -1.22 -18.27
CA LEU A 351 -13.67 -2.26 -18.68
C LEU A 351 -12.62 -1.72 -19.65
N VAL A 352 -13.02 -0.95 -20.65
CA VAL A 352 -12.09 -0.36 -21.63
C VAL A 352 -11.14 0.63 -20.94
N ILE A 353 -11.66 1.52 -20.07
CA ILE A 353 -10.82 2.44 -19.29
C ILE A 353 -9.84 1.65 -18.41
N PHE A 354 -10.27 0.59 -17.74
CA PHE A 354 -9.39 -0.25 -16.94
C PHE A 354 -8.27 -0.88 -17.77
N VAL A 355 -8.59 -1.55 -18.87
CA VAL A 355 -7.58 -2.21 -19.72
C VAL A 355 -6.58 -1.19 -20.28
N LEU A 356 -7.08 -0.07 -20.81
CA LEU A 356 -6.24 0.95 -21.43
C LEU A 356 -5.37 1.67 -20.39
N SER A 357 -5.95 2.09 -19.26
CA SER A 357 -5.21 2.75 -18.18
C SER A 357 -4.21 1.82 -17.51
N TYR A 358 -4.52 0.54 -17.32
CA TYR A 358 -3.59 -0.45 -16.78
C TYR A 358 -2.41 -0.67 -17.71
N ALA A 359 -2.66 -0.79 -19.02
CA ALA A 359 -1.60 -0.90 -20.02
C ALA A 359 -0.68 0.33 -20.03
N ILE A 360 -1.25 1.55 -20.01
CA ILE A 360 -0.49 2.80 -19.90
C ILE A 360 0.32 2.82 -18.60
N THR A 361 -0.31 2.52 -17.47
CA THR A 361 0.31 2.53 -16.14
C THR A 361 1.51 1.60 -16.08
N VAL A 362 1.36 0.34 -16.48
CA VAL A 362 2.43 -0.66 -16.48
C VAL A 362 3.55 -0.26 -17.43
N THR A 363 3.21 0.26 -18.62
CA THR A 363 4.21 0.69 -19.61
C THR A 363 5.02 1.87 -19.11
N VAL A 364 4.38 2.92 -18.60
CA VAL A 364 5.06 4.10 -18.07
C VAL A 364 5.91 3.74 -16.85
N ALA A 365 5.38 2.91 -15.95
CA ALA A 365 6.14 2.42 -14.79
C ALA A 365 7.36 1.59 -15.20
N GLU A 366 7.24 0.73 -16.21
CA GLU A 366 8.36 -0.07 -16.73
C GLU A 366 9.43 0.82 -17.37
N LEU A 367 9.03 1.83 -18.14
CA LEU A 367 9.94 2.80 -18.75
C LEU A 367 10.64 3.65 -17.67
N SER A 368 9.89 4.16 -16.69
CA SER A 368 10.43 4.87 -15.52
C SER A 368 11.46 4.00 -14.80
N PHE A 369 11.11 2.75 -14.51
CA PHE A 369 12.00 1.83 -13.84
C PHE A 369 13.30 1.61 -14.63
N ARG A 370 13.20 1.36 -15.93
CA ARG A 370 14.36 1.07 -16.80
C ARG A 370 15.30 2.25 -16.98
N TYR A 371 14.74 3.44 -17.22
CA TYR A 371 15.52 4.58 -17.67
C TYR A 371 15.81 5.61 -16.60
N PHE A 372 15.02 5.65 -15.54
CA PHE A 372 15.11 6.63 -14.47
C PHE A 372 15.46 5.98 -13.12
N GLU A 373 14.60 5.10 -12.59
CA GLU A 373 14.77 4.55 -11.22
C GLU A 373 15.97 3.60 -11.10
N SER A 374 16.29 2.85 -12.16
CA SER A 374 17.43 1.91 -12.17
C SER A 374 18.77 2.63 -11.90
N ARG A 375 18.89 3.90 -12.28
CA ARG A 375 20.09 4.74 -12.05
C ARG A 375 20.30 5.01 -10.56
N PHE A 376 19.22 5.11 -9.79
CA PHE A 376 19.24 5.41 -8.37
C PHE A 376 19.27 4.14 -7.50
N SER A 377 18.66 3.05 -7.95
CA SER A 377 18.53 1.82 -7.16
C SER A 377 19.77 0.91 -7.15
N GLY A 378 20.76 1.18 -8.01
CA GLY A 378 21.98 0.36 -8.13
C GLY A 378 21.76 -1.04 -8.71
N LYS A 379 20.51 -1.40 -9.05
CA LYS A 379 20.20 -2.61 -9.83
C LYS A 379 20.60 -2.34 -11.28
N ARG A 380 21.69 -2.99 -11.74
CA ARG A 380 22.18 -2.90 -13.13
C ARG A 380 21.03 -3.10 -14.12
N LYS A 381 21.02 -2.30 -15.20
CA LYS A 381 20.17 -2.52 -16.38
C LYS A 381 20.25 -4.00 -16.78
N PRO A 382 19.13 -4.70 -17.01
CA PRO A 382 19.20 -5.98 -17.68
C PRO A 382 19.79 -5.71 -19.07
N ARG A 383 20.98 -6.26 -19.35
CA ARG A 383 21.52 -6.27 -20.70
C ARG A 383 20.61 -7.20 -21.51
N LEU A 384 20.05 -6.68 -22.61
CA LEU A 384 19.36 -7.49 -23.60
C LEU A 384 20.37 -8.56 -24.08
N GLY A 385 20.17 -9.83 -23.69
CA GLY A 385 20.98 -10.95 -24.16
C GLY A 385 21.52 -11.94 -23.12
N GLU A 386 21.46 -11.67 -21.80
CA GLU A 386 21.95 -12.64 -20.80
C GLU A 386 20.84 -13.62 -20.36
N THR A 387 20.60 -14.64 -21.19
CA THR A 387 20.02 -15.90 -20.71
C THR A 387 21.05 -16.60 -19.82
N GLN A 388 20.86 -16.60 -18.50
CA GLN A 388 21.65 -17.50 -17.65
C GLN A 388 21.23 -18.96 -17.94
N PRO A 389 22.19 -19.88 -18.16
CA PRO A 389 21.88 -21.28 -18.40
C PRO A 389 21.31 -21.91 -17.14
N ILE A 390 20.28 -22.75 -17.35
CA ILE A 390 19.66 -23.57 -16.31
C ILE A 390 20.71 -24.59 -15.85
N GLY A 391 21.26 -24.41 -14.67
CA GLY A 391 22.05 -25.43 -13.99
C GLY A 391 21.09 -26.50 -13.44
N ILE A 392 20.95 -27.60 -14.18
CA ILE A 392 20.41 -28.86 -13.66
C ILE A 392 21.57 -29.58 -12.99
N GLY A 393 21.43 -29.86 -11.70
CA GLY A 393 22.35 -30.63 -10.88
C GLY A 393 21.64 -31.05 -9.61
#